data_AF-A0A815M836-F1
#
_entry.id   AF-A0A815M836-F1
#
_cell.length_a   1.000
_cell.length_b   1.000
_cell.length_c   1.000
_cell.angle_alpha   90.00
_cell.angle_beta   90.00
_cell.angle_gamma   90.00
#
_symmetry.space_group_name_H-M   'P 1'
#
loop_
_entity.id
_entity.type
_entity.pdbx_description
1 polymer ?
#
loop_
_entity_poly.entity_id
_entity_poly.type
_entity_poly.pdbx_seq_one_letter_code
_entity_poly.pdbx_strand_id
1 'polypeptide(L)'
;MVYVKEHYGRLGNRMFITASAYGLARLHSCHLYLPPQITKEMNEVFNLDLSPFLISTTTFNLIIHNTTDLMTKIAKSAICQYLPELTRPNAISRGHMFELQGYWQSYLHFSKYGEDIRERIFTARQPVLEKVSKLFIDIYEQKFAFKPKFSLENHQSFKNQLA
;
A
#
# COMPACT_ATOMS: atom_id res chain seq x y z
N MET A 1 -4.97 -0.10 -16.38
CA MET A 1 -3.91 0.43 -15.48
C MET A 1 -4.58 1.06 -14.28
N VAL A 2 -4.05 0.85 -13.09
CA VAL A 2 -4.45 1.53 -11.85
C VAL A 2 -3.42 2.62 -11.56
N TYR A 3 -3.87 3.81 -11.18
CA TYR A 3 -2.95 4.85 -10.73
C TYR A 3 -3.52 5.69 -9.60
N VAL A 4 -2.62 6.19 -8.75
CA VAL A 4 -2.96 7.09 -7.65
C VAL A 4 -2.57 8.50 -8.06
N LYS A 5 -3.48 9.47 -7.93
CA LYS A 5 -3.18 10.88 -8.26
C LYS A 5 -2.73 11.67 -7.03
N GLU A 6 -3.38 11.45 -5.89
CA GLU A 6 -3.23 12.29 -4.71
C GLU A 6 -2.69 11.49 -3.51
N HIS A 7 -1.93 12.17 -2.67
CA HIS A 7 -1.19 11.59 -1.54
C HIS A 7 -1.73 12.05 -0.17
N TYR A 8 -3.04 12.31 -0.10
CA TYR A 8 -3.69 12.85 1.10
C TYR A 8 -3.68 11.87 2.28
N GLY A 9 -3.53 12.43 3.49
CA GLY A 9 -3.62 11.69 4.75
C GLY A 9 -2.27 11.34 5.39
N ARG A 10 -2.33 10.83 6.63
CA ARG A 10 -1.18 10.36 7.40
C ARG A 10 -0.72 8.97 6.92
N LEU A 11 0.38 8.45 7.48
CA LEU A 11 1.00 7.17 7.10
C LEU A 11 -0.01 6.03 6.90
N GLY A 12 -0.93 5.82 7.85
CA GLY A 12 -1.94 4.75 7.73
C GLY A 12 -2.82 4.88 6.48
N ASN A 13 -3.19 6.10 6.11
CA ASN A 13 -4.05 6.35 4.93
C ASN A 13 -3.28 6.07 3.64
N ARG A 14 -1.99 6.44 3.63
CA ARG A 14 -1.08 6.13 2.52
C ARG A 14 -0.86 4.63 2.39
N MET A 15 -0.74 3.90 3.51
CA MET A 15 -0.71 2.43 3.52
C MET A 15 -1.99 1.87 2.90
N PHE A 16 -3.17 2.36 3.30
CA PHE A 16 -4.44 1.88 2.75
C PHE A 16 -4.57 2.12 1.25
N ILE A 17 -4.23 3.32 0.77
CA ILE A 17 -4.28 3.65 -0.66
C ILE A 17 -3.30 2.77 -1.44
N THR A 18 -2.06 2.63 -0.96
CA THR A 18 -1.02 1.81 -1.61
C THR A 18 -1.44 0.34 -1.69
N ALA A 19 -1.92 -0.23 -0.57
CA ALA A 19 -2.40 -1.62 -0.50
C ALA A 19 -3.55 -1.86 -1.47
N SER A 20 -4.48 -0.91 -1.52
CA SER A 20 -5.66 -1.02 -2.37
C SER A 20 -5.32 -0.92 -3.85
N ALA A 21 -4.45 0.02 -4.21
CA ALA A 21 -3.99 0.19 -5.58
C ALA A 21 -3.22 -1.04 -6.07
N TYR A 22 -2.35 -1.59 -5.23
CA TYR A 22 -1.66 -2.85 -5.50
C TYR A 22 -2.63 -4.02 -5.65
N GLY A 23 -3.59 -4.16 -4.72
CA GLY A 23 -4.59 -5.21 -4.76
C GLY A 23 -5.42 -5.19 -6.04
N LEU A 24 -5.84 -4.01 -6.51
CA LEU A 24 -6.54 -3.85 -7.79
C LEU A 24 -5.63 -4.16 -8.98
N ALA A 25 -4.39 -3.63 -8.99
CA ALA A 25 -3.44 -3.87 -10.08
C ALA A 25 -3.16 -5.37 -10.25
N ARG A 26 -2.96 -6.08 -9.13
CA ARG A 26 -2.77 -7.53 -9.12
C ARG A 26 -4.03 -8.28 -9.53
N LEU A 27 -5.19 -7.93 -8.99
CA LEU A 27 -6.46 -8.58 -9.31
C LEU A 27 -6.75 -8.55 -10.81
N HIS A 28 -6.50 -7.41 -11.45
CA HIS A 28 -6.76 -7.19 -12.87
C HIS A 28 -5.53 -7.45 -13.76
N SER A 29 -4.44 -7.94 -13.18
CA SER A 29 -3.16 -8.19 -13.87
C SER A 29 -2.74 -7.01 -14.76
N CYS A 30 -2.76 -5.79 -14.21
CA CYS A 30 -2.47 -4.57 -14.94
C CYS A 30 -1.41 -3.72 -14.24
N HIS A 31 -0.87 -2.73 -14.96
CA HIS A 31 0.13 -1.81 -14.40
C HIS A 31 -0.43 -0.97 -13.25
N LEU A 32 0.46 -0.63 -12.32
CA LEU A 32 0.26 0.26 -11.19
C LEU A 32 1.18 1.47 -11.34
N TYR A 33 0.64 2.69 -11.22
CA TYR A 33 1.45 3.88 -11.02
C TYR A 33 1.19 4.51 -9.66
N LEU A 34 2.27 4.78 -8.92
CA LEU A 34 2.26 5.58 -7.70
C LEU A 34 3.14 6.82 -7.90
N PRO A 35 2.69 8.00 -7.48
CA PRO A 35 3.52 9.21 -7.52
C PRO A 35 4.82 9.03 -6.73
N PRO A 36 5.96 9.55 -7.22
CA PRO A 36 7.25 9.45 -6.54
C PRO A 36 7.25 9.93 -5.10
N GLN A 37 6.41 10.92 -4.78
CA GLN A 37 6.27 11.42 -3.42
C GLN A 37 5.73 10.34 -2.46
N ILE A 38 4.71 9.57 -2.90
CA ILE A 38 4.15 8.47 -2.10
C ILE A 38 5.20 7.40 -1.89
N THR A 39 5.89 6.97 -2.96
CA THR A 39 6.88 5.91 -2.85
C THR A 39 8.07 6.33 -2.00
N LYS A 40 8.54 7.58 -2.12
CA LYS A 40 9.61 8.13 -1.29
C LYS A 40 9.24 8.10 0.20
N GLU A 41 8.11 8.71 0.56
CA GLU A 41 7.67 8.82 1.96
C GLU A 41 7.39 7.44 2.56
N MET A 42 6.78 6.53 1.79
CA MET A 42 6.53 5.17 2.24
C MET A 42 7.84 4.37 2.41
N ASN A 43 8.85 4.61 1.55
CA ASN A 43 10.17 4.01 1.66
C ASN A 43 10.98 4.53 2.85
N GLU A 44 10.62 5.66 3.46
CA GLU A 44 11.25 6.09 4.71
C GLU A 44 10.90 5.14 5.86
N VAL A 45 9.75 4.46 5.78
CA VAL A 45 9.22 3.60 6.84
C VAL A 45 9.31 2.11 6.50
N PHE A 46 9.05 1.76 5.24
CA PHE A 46 8.90 0.38 4.77
C PHE A 46 9.87 0.05 3.64
N ASN A 47 10.12 -1.24 3.43
CA ASN A 47 10.75 -1.78 2.23
C ASN A 47 9.64 -2.14 1.24
N LEU A 48 9.36 -1.24 0.28
CA LEU A 48 8.27 -1.43 -0.69
C LEU A 48 8.74 -2.28 -1.88
N ASP A 49 8.26 -3.51 -1.98
CA ASP A 49 8.32 -4.28 -3.22
C ASP A 49 6.93 -4.35 -3.89
N LEU A 50 6.76 -3.54 -4.93
CA LEU A 50 5.54 -3.45 -5.74
C LEU A 50 5.69 -4.14 -7.11
N SER A 51 6.79 -4.87 -7.31
CA SER A 51 7.07 -5.59 -8.56
C SER A 51 6.13 -6.79 -8.74
N PRO A 52 5.73 -7.13 -9.98
CA PRO A 52 6.10 -6.50 -11.26
C PRO A 52 5.14 -5.39 -11.71
N PHE A 53 4.17 -5.00 -10.89
CA PHE A 53 3.07 -4.14 -11.33
C PHE A 53 3.46 -2.67 -11.44
N LEU A 54 4.36 -2.19 -10.59
CA LEU A 54 4.76 -0.79 -10.53
C LEU A 54 5.50 -0.35 -11.80
N ILE A 55 5.03 0.71 -12.45
CA ILE A 55 5.69 1.36 -13.58
C ILE A 55 6.34 2.68 -13.16
N SER A 56 7.39 3.08 -13.90
CA SER A 56 8.08 4.35 -13.68
C SER A 56 7.24 5.56 -14.07
N THR A 57 7.56 6.75 -13.55
CA THR A 57 6.97 8.02 -13.98
C THR A 57 7.16 8.26 -15.48
N THR A 58 8.32 7.90 -16.03
CA THR A 58 8.59 8.02 -17.47
C THR A 58 7.61 7.17 -18.27
N THR A 59 7.43 5.90 -17.88
CA THR A 59 6.48 4.98 -18.52
C THR A 59 5.05 5.49 -18.40
N PHE A 60 4.67 5.98 -17.22
CA PHE A 60 3.34 6.54 -16.98
C PHE A 60 3.06 7.77 -17.86
N ASN A 61 4.00 8.70 -17.95
CA ASN A 61 3.88 9.89 -18.79
C ASN A 61 3.79 9.51 -20.27
N LEU A 62 4.59 8.55 -20.73
CA LEU A 62 4.49 8.03 -22.10
C LEU A 62 3.11 7.44 -22.38
N ILE A 63 2.55 6.67 -21.45
CA ILE A 63 1.20 6.13 -21.59
C ILE A 63 0.19 7.27 -21.71
N ILE A 64 0.18 8.22 -20.76
CA ILE A 64 -0.81 9.32 -20.75
C ILE A 64 -0.71 10.21 -22.01
N HIS A 65 0.51 10.58 -22.43
CA HIS A 65 0.69 11.50 -23.55
C HIS A 65 0.46 10.83 -24.92
N ASN A 66 0.63 9.51 -25.04
CA ASN A 66 0.35 8.78 -26.28
C ASN A 66 -1.12 8.35 -26.42
N THR A 67 -1.95 8.51 -25.39
CA THR A 67 -3.33 7.98 -25.36
C THR A 67 -4.43 8.92 -25.88
N THR A 68 -4.13 9.80 -26.83
CA THR A 68 -5.08 10.85 -27.23
C THR A 68 -6.40 10.38 -27.87
N ASP A 69 -6.59 9.10 -28.24
CA ASP A 69 -7.91 8.64 -28.77
C ASP A 69 -8.42 7.25 -28.33
N LEU A 70 -7.59 6.34 -27.78
CA LEU A 70 -8.02 4.93 -27.57
C LEU A 70 -8.26 4.50 -26.11
N MET A 71 -7.85 5.29 -25.11
CA MET A 71 -8.02 4.92 -23.70
C MET A 71 -9.10 5.74 -23.01
N THR A 72 -10.14 5.07 -22.53
CA THR A 72 -11.14 5.69 -21.68
C THR A 72 -10.58 5.83 -20.26
N LYS A 73 -10.34 7.07 -19.84
CA LYS A 73 -10.00 7.39 -18.46
C LYS A 73 -11.24 7.27 -17.59
N ILE A 74 -11.26 6.28 -16.72
CA ILE A 74 -12.29 6.10 -15.70
C ILE A 74 -11.76 6.67 -14.39
N ALA A 75 -12.13 7.92 -14.10
CA ALA A 75 -11.88 8.50 -12.78
C ALA A 75 -13.02 8.13 -11.84
N LYS A 76 -12.71 7.45 -10.74
CA LYS A 76 -13.65 7.23 -9.65
C LYS A 76 -13.04 7.80 -8.38
N SER A 77 -13.62 8.90 -7.92
CA SER A 77 -13.35 9.41 -6.59
C SER A 77 -14.16 8.60 -5.59
N ALA A 78 -13.49 7.99 -4.61
CA ALA A 78 -14.13 7.05 -3.70
C ALA A 78 -13.70 7.33 -2.26
N ILE A 79 -13.97 8.54 -1.77
CA ILE A 79 -13.63 8.95 -0.40
C ILE A 79 -14.35 8.04 0.59
N CYS A 80 -13.58 7.23 1.32
CA CYS A 80 -14.10 6.37 2.39
C CYS A 80 -15.23 5.40 1.96
N GLN A 81 -15.24 4.97 0.70
CA GLN A 81 -16.26 4.03 0.20
C GLN A 81 -15.64 2.76 -0.37
N TYR A 82 -16.22 1.61 -0.01
CA TYR A 82 -15.95 0.34 -0.68
C TYR A 82 -16.74 0.26 -1.99
N LEU A 83 -16.05 -0.08 -3.09
CA LEU A 83 -16.64 -0.20 -4.43
C LEU A 83 -16.53 -1.65 -4.93
N PRO A 84 -17.52 -2.51 -4.65
CA PRO A 84 -17.48 -3.92 -5.04
C PRO A 84 -17.44 -4.15 -6.55
N GLU A 85 -17.85 -3.16 -7.35
CA GLU A 85 -17.78 -3.23 -8.81
C GLU A 85 -16.33 -3.37 -9.29
N LEU A 86 -15.37 -2.79 -8.55
CA LEU A 86 -13.94 -2.83 -8.90
C LEU A 86 -13.30 -4.19 -8.65
N THR A 87 -13.95 -5.06 -7.88
CA THR A 87 -13.41 -6.38 -7.52
C THR A 87 -13.98 -7.48 -8.42
N ARG A 88 -14.92 -7.13 -9.31
CA ARG A 88 -15.46 -8.04 -10.33
C ARG A 88 -14.44 -8.31 -11.44
N PRO A 89 -14.43 -9.51 -12.04
CA PRO A 89 -13.59 -9.78 -13.22
C PRO A 89 -13.76 -8.72 -14.31
N ASN A 90 -12.67 -8.30 -14.94
CA ASN A 90 -12.65 -7.33 -16.04
C ASN A 90 -13.20 -5.93 -15.71
N ALA A 91 -13.36 -5.57 -14.43
CA ALA A 91 -13.74 -4.21 -14.04
C ALA A 91 -12.72 -3.15 -14.52
N ILE A 92 -11.45 -3.55 -14.69
CA ILE A 92 -10.42 -2.75 -15.34
C ILE A 92 -9.96 -3.52 -16.59
N SER A 93 -10.68 -3.34 -17.69
CA SER A 93 -10.34 -3.99 -18.97
C SER A 93 -9.18 -3.28 -19.68
N ARG A 94 -8.62 -3.94 -20.70
CA ARG A 94 -7.50 -3.39 -21.51
C ARG A 94 -7.92 -2.04 -22.11
N GLY A 95 -7.02 -1.07 -22.07
CA GLY A 95 -7.29 0.30 -22.53
C GLY A 95 -7.97 1.21 -21.50
N HIS A 96 -8.33 0.71 -20.31
CA HIS A 96 -8.86 1.57 -19.25
C HIS A 96 -7.79 2.01 -18.27
N MET A 97 -7.87 3.29 -17.89
CA MET A 97 -7.10 3.87 -16.80
C MET A 97 -8.02 4.15 -15.63
N PHE A 98 -7.69 3.60 -14.47
CA PHE A 98 -8.46 3.76 -13.25
C PHE A 98 -7.72 4.67 -12.26
N GLU A 99 -8.28 5.85 -12.03
CA GLU A 99 -7.74 6.81 -11.06
C GLU A 99 -8.32 6.52 -9.67
N LEU A 100 -7.45 6.22 -8.70
CA LEU A 100 -7.81 6.09 -7.30
C LEU A 100 -7.63 7.42 -6.58
N GLN A 101 -8.74 8.04 -6.17
CA GLN A 101 -8.75 9.17 -5.25
C GLN A 101 -9.35 8.74 -3.93
N GLY A 102 -8.51 8.74 -2.89
CA GLY A 102 -8.91 8.52 -1.50
C GLY A 102 -9.73 7.26 -1.28
N TYR A 103 -9.21 6.07 -1.54
CA TYR A 103 -9.89 4.78 -1.32
C TYR A 103 -9.45 4.14 0.02
N TRP A 104 -10.33 4.13 1.03
CA TRP A 104 -9.92 3.95 2.44
C TRP A 104 -10.34 2.63 3.10
N GLN A 105 -11.16 1.77 2.50
CA GLN A 105 -11.68 0.61 3.24
C GLN A 105 -11.77 -0.67 2.40
N SER A 106 -10.62 -1.17 1.94
CA SER A 106 -10.57 -2.44 1.20
C SER A 106 -9.52 -3.45 1.67
N TYR A 107 -8.75 -3.17 2.73
CA TYR A 107 -7.69 -4.10 3.14
C TYR A 107 -8.25 -5.51 3.45
N LEU A 108 -9.47 -5.59 4.01
CA LEU A 108 -10.17 -6.86 4.24
C LEU A 108 -10.58 -7.57 2.95
N HIS A 109 -10.86 -6.83 1.87
CA HIS A 109 -11.19 -7.41 0.58
C HIS A 109 -9.96 -7.92 -0.18
N PHE A 110 -8.79 -7.38 0.16
CA PHE A 110 -7.49 -7.90 -0.24
C PHE A 110 -6.88 -8.84 0.81
N SER A 111 -7.68 -9.40 1.73
CA SER A 111 -7.24 -10.42 2.68
C SER A 111 -6.53 -11.60 1.98
N LYS A 112 -7.01 -12.00 0.80
CA LYS A 112 -6.35 -13.01 -0.06
C LYS A 112 -4.94 -12.63 -0.53
N TYR A 113 -4.59 -11.34 -0.48
CA TYR A 113 -3.26 -10.81 -0.77
C TYR A 113 -2.60 -10.25 0.51
N GLY A 114 -3.19 -10.51 1.68
CA GLY A 114 -2.79 -9.89 2.94
C GLY A 114 -1.38 -10.29 3.37
N GLU A 115 -0.98 -11.54 3.13
CA GLU A 115 0.40 -11.99 3.33
C GLU A 115 1.37 -11.25 2.42
N ASP A 116 1.14 -11.27 1.10
CA ASP A 116 1.98 -10.53 0.15
C ASP A 116 2.09 -9.03 0.47
N ILE A 117 0.98 -8.39 0.86
CA ILE A 117 0.97 -6.98 1.24
C ILE A 117 1.80 -6.77 2.52
N ARG A 118 1.69 -7.65 3.52
CA ARG A 118 2.44 -7.53 4.78
C ARG A 118 3.93 -7.82 4.60
N GLU A 119 4.29 -8.81 3.78
CA GLU A 119 5.64 -9.34 3.68
C GLU A 119 6.47 -8.66 2.59
N ARG A 120 5.83 -8.19 1.52
CA ARG A 120 6.53 -7.55 0.38
C ARG A 120 6.40 -6.04 0.39
N ILE A 121 5.27 -5.50 0.86
CA ILE A 121 5.01 -4.04 0.76
C ILE A 121 5.26 -3.36 2.10
N PHE A 122 4.69 -3.85 3.21
CA PHE A 122 4.77 -3.18 4.51
C PHE A 122 5.74 -3.85 5.49
N THR A 123 6.86 -4.34 4.98
CA THR A 123 7.97 -4.78 5.80
C THR A 123 8.70 -3.55 6.34
N ALA A 124 8.58 -3.28 7.64
CA ALA A 124 9.19 -2.12 8.26
C ALA A 124 10.71 -2.16 8.15
N ARG A 125 11.32 -0.98 7.97
CA ARG A 125 12.78 -0.85 7.94
C ARG A 125 13.37 -1.07 9.32
N GLN A 126 14.57 -1.64 9.33
CA GLN A 126 15.32 -1.96 10.55
C GLN A 126 15.43 -0.77 11.54
N PRO A 127 15.80 0.46 11.12
CA PRO A 127 15.89 1.58 12.06
C PRO A 127 14.54 1.99 12.66
N VAL A 128 13.44 1.79 11.91
CA VAL A 128 12.08 2.06 12.41
C VAL A 128 11.70 1.01 13.45
N LEU A 129 11.96 -0.27 13.17
CA LEU A 129 11.73 -1.36 14.11
C LEU A 129 12.50 -1.17 15.41
N GLU A 130 13.76 -0.75 15.34
CA GLU A 130 14.58 -0.44 16.51
C GLU A 130 13.99 0.72 17.33
N LYS A 131 13.60 1.81 16.67
CA LYS A 131 12.99 2.97 17.34
C LYS A 131 11.67 2.60 18.02
N VAL A 132 10.81 1.83 17.36
CA VAL A 132 9.54 1.35 17.92
C VAL A 132 9.79 0.38 19.08
N SER A 133 10.72 -0.57 18.92
CA SER A 133 11.08 -1.50 19.98
C SER A 133 11.58 -0.77 21.22
N LYS A 134 12.46 0.22 21.05
CA LYS A 134 12.96 1.04 22.16
C LYS A 134 11.81 1.78 22.87
N LEU A 135 10.90 2.40 22.13
CA LEU A 135 9.74 3.08 22.71
C LEU A 135 8.92 2.12 23.61
N PHE A 136 8.66 0.89 23.15
CA PHE A 136 7.96 -0.08 23.96
C PHE A 136 8.78 -0.52 25.19
N ILE A 137 10.09 -0.80 25.04
CA ILE A 137 10.96 -1.11 26.19
C ILE A 137 10.85 -0.02 27.25
N ASP A 138 10.98 1.24 26.85
CA ASP A 138 10.94 2.40 27.75
C ASP A 138 9.58 2.48 28.47
N ILE A 139 8.46 2.27 27.77
CA ILE A 139 7.11 2.25 28.37
C ILE A 139 6.99 1.10 29.39
N TYR A 140 7.46 -0.10 29.05
CA TYR A 140 7.33 -1.26 29.93
C TYR A 140 8.18 -1.11 31.19
N GLU A 141 9.41 -0.61 31.04
CA GLU A 141 10.33 -0.36 32.14
C GLU A 141 9.77 0.71 33.08
N GLN A 142 9.23 1.80 32.54
CA GLN A 142 8.63 2.88 33.33
C GLN A 142 7.34 2.50 34.04
N LYS A 143 6.45 1.76 33.38
CA LYS A 143 5.10 1.46 33.92
C LYS A 143 5.04 0.20 34.76
N PHE A 144 5.89 -0.78 34.47
CA PHE A 144 5.78 -2.12 35.04
C PHE A 144 7.08 -2.60 35.72
N ALA A 145 8.13 -1.76 35.77
CA ALA A 145 9.47 -2.14 36.25
C ALA A 145 10.00 -3.43 35.57
N PHE A 146 9.55 -3.67 34.34
CA PHE A 146 9.86 -4.86 33.57
C PHE A 146 10.64 -4.46 32.32
N LYS A 147 11.79 -5.08 32.09
CA LYS A 147 12.62 -4.84 30.90
C LYS A 147 12.41 -5.98 29.89
N PRO A 148 11.48 -5.83 28.93
CA PRO A 148 11.27 -6.86 27.93
C PRO A 148 12.51 -7.04 27.06
N LYS A 149 12.88 -8.30 26.79
CA LYS A 149 13.89 -8.65 25.78
C LYS A 149 13.23 -8.69 24.40
N PHE A 150 12.95 -7.53 23.80
CA PHE A 150 12.54 -7.49 22.40
C PHE A 150 13.77 -7.67 21.51
N SER A 151 14.00 -8.89 21.03
CA SER A 151 14.82 -9.15 19.83
C SER A 151 13.98 -8.92 18.57
N LEU A 152 14.62 -8.81 17.40
CA LEU A 152 13.91 -8.77 16.13
C LEU A 152 12.95 -9.95 15.95
N GLU A 153 13.40 -11.14 16.39
CA GLU A 153 12.64 -12.39 16.33
C GLU A 153 11.42 -12.39 17.27
N ASN A 154 11.52 -11.74 18.43
CA ASN A 154 10.42 -11.67 19.40
C ASN A 154 9.29 -10.73 18.95
N HIS A 155 9.56 -9.75 18.09
CA HIS A 155 8.52 -8.85 17.56
C HIS A 155 7.54 -9.61 16.64
N GLN A 156 8.04 -10.57 15.84
CA GLN A 156 7.22 -11.45 15.01
C GLN A 156 6.33 -12.36 15.88
N SER A 157 6.89 -12.92 16.95
CA SER A 157 6.16 -13.76 17.91
C SER A 157 5.04 -13.00 18.63
N PHE A 158 5.28 -11.76 19.04
CA PHE A 158 4.27 -10.89 19.65
C PHE A 158 3.14 -10.54 18.68
N LYS A 159 3.46 -10.32 17.41
CA LYS A 159 2.49 -10.06 16.35
C LYS A 159 1.59 -11.27 16.08
N ASN A 160 2.11 -12.49 16.18
CA ASN A 160 1.36 -13.73 16.01
C ASN A 160 0.46 -14.05 17.22
N GLN A 161 0.80 -13.57 18.43
CA GLN A 161 -0.04 -13.73 19.63
C GLN A 161 -1.21 -12.74 19.69
N LEU A 162 -1.16 -11.66 18.91
CA LEU A 162 -2.19 -10.61 18.84
C LEU A 162 -3.11 -10.71 17.62
N ALA A 163 -2.86 -11.67 16.72
CA ALA A 163 -3.67 -11.96 15.53
C ALA A 163 -4.68 -13.07 15.82
#